data_AF-A0A382XLJ3-F1
#
_entry.id   AF-A0A382XLJ3-F1
#
_cell.length_a   1.000
_cell.length_b   1.000
_cell.length_c   1.000
_cell.angle_alpha   90.00
_cell.angle_beta   90.00
_cell.angle_gamma   90.00
#
_symmetry.space_group_name_H-M   'P 1'
#
loop_
_entity.id
_entity.type
_entity.pdbx_description
1 polymer ?
#
loop_
_entity_poly.entity_id
_entity_poly.type
_entity_poly.pdbx_seq_one_letter_code
_entity_poly.pdbx_strand_id
1 'polypeptide(L)'
;AEDYSAAPAQIIEEYEELIRAETLDRLGPRLEKMTPNVGTVFPHMSFLRGSSRSFRVWHPKGPDKIEVISCQFVDKAAPPEVKEALRVTGLRAFGPSGALEQDDMDNWEECTRTNRGAVTRRYALNYQMGLGHDRFDEELGAWSSDFRLSDSNPRYFYQRWSSLMQADSWDQV
;
A
#
# COMPACT_ATOMS: atom_id res chain seq x y z
N ALA A 1 14.17 -23.65 -14.17
CA ALA A 1 14.20 -22.48 -13.26
C ALA A 1 12.85 -22.47 -12.55
N GLU A 2 12.83 -22.46 -11.22
CA GLU A 2 11.57 -22.31 -10.50
C GLU A 2 10.98 -20.93 -10.78
N ASP A 3 9.70 -20.87 -11.10
CA ASP A 3 8.98 -19.64 -11.34
C ASP A 3 8.70 -18.95 -10.00
N TYR A 4 9.50 -17.94 -9.67
CA TYR A 4 9.40 -17.20 -8.41
C TYR A 4 8.22 -16.20 -8.39
N SER A 5 7.48 -16.07 -9.50
CA SER A 5 6.25 -15.28 -9.60
C SER A 5 4.98 -16.07 -9.24
N ALA A 6 5.14 -17.35 -8.88
CA ALA A 6 4.04 -18.28 -8.70
C ALA A 6 2.94 -17.79 -7.75
N ALA A 7 1.72 -18.17 -8.09
CA ALA A 7 0.49 -18.01 -7.31
C ALA A 7 0.70 -18.39 -5.83
N PRO A 8 -0.12 -17.87 -4.89
CA PRO A 8 -0.02 -18.24 -3.48
C PRO A 8 0.11 -19.76 -3.37
N ALA A 9 1.08 -20.24 -2.59
CA ALA A 9 1.20 -21.67 -2.32
C ALA A 9 -0.18 -22.21 -1.95
N GLN A 10 -0.60 -23.34 -2.51
CA GLN A 10 -1.96 -23.90 -2.34
C GLN A 10 -2.45 -23.87 -0.88
N ILE A 11 -1.54 -24.08 0.07
CA ILE A 11 -1.79 -24.00 1.51
C ILE A 11 -2.31 -22.62 2.00
N ILE A 12 -1.90 -21.53 1.36
CA ILE A 12 -2.38 -20.16 1.61
C ILE A 12 -3.82 -20.02 1.10
N GLU A 13 -4.11 -20.51 -0.10
CA GLU A 13 -5.46 -20.44 -0.67
C GLU A 13 -6.45 -21.27 0.16
N GLU A 14 -6.07 -22.49 0.53
CA GLU A 14 -6.85 -23.35 1.42
C GLU A 14 -7.09 -22.69 2.79
N TYR A 15 -6.07 -22.02 3.34
CA TYR A 15 -6.20 -21.27 4.59
C TYR A 15 -7.15 -20.07 4.46
N GLU A 16 -7.06 -19.31 3.37
CA GLU A 16 -7.95 -18.17 3.13
C GLU A 16 -9.41 -18.59 2.98
N GLU A 17 -9.66 -19.71 2.31
CA GLU A 17 -11.00 -20.28 2.20
C GLU A 17 -11.52 -20.77 3.57
N LEU A 18 -10.66 -21.43 4.36
CA LEU A 18 -10.99 -21.90 5.71
C LEU A 18 -11.45 -20.77 6.63
N ILE A 19 -10.77 -19.61 6.60
CA ILE A 19 -11.09 -18.48 7.49
C ILE A 19 -12.14 -17.52 6.90
N ARG A 20 -12.62 -17.75 5.67
CA ARG A 20 -13.47 -16.81 4.95
C ARG A 20 -14.75 -16.47 5.70
N ALA A 21 -15.44 -17.50 6.23
CA ALA A 21 -16.69 -17.33 6.95
C ALA A 21 -16.51 -16.50 8.24
N GLU A 22 -15.49 -16.80 9.04
CA GLU A 22 -15.15 -16.02 10.24
C GLU A 22 -14.78 -14.58 9.87
N THR A 23 -14.01 -14.39 8.80
CA THR A 23 -13.59 -13.06 8.34
C THR A 23 -14.80 -12.21 7.97
N LEU A 24 -15.79 -12.77 7.27
CA LEU A 24 -17.03 -12.09 6.90
C LEU A 24 -17.90 -11.79 8.14
N ASP A 25 -17.99 -12.72 9.09
CA ASP A 25 -18.73 -12.50 10.34
C ASP A 25 -18.13 -11.33 11.15
N ARG A 26 -16.79 -11.26 11.24
CA ARG A 26 -16.08 -10.24 12.04
C ARG A 26 -16.00 -8.87 11.39
N LEU A 27 -15.78 -8.81 10.07
CA LEU A 27 -15.62 -7.55 9.34
C LEU A 27 -16.93 -7.04 8.74
N GLY A 28 -17.95 -7.89 8.71
CA GLY A 28 -19.28 -7.56 8.21
C GLY A 28 -19.36 -7.46 6.67
N PRO A 29 -20.56 -7.14 6.15
CA PRO A 29 -20.86 -7.15 4.72
C PRO A 29 -20.08 -6.12 3.91
N ARG A 30 -19.43 -5.14 4.56
CA ARG A 30 -18.59 -4.15 3.88
C ARG A 30 -17.43 -4.80 3.13
N LEU A 31 -16.92 -5.94 3.61
CA LEU A 31 -15.85 -6.68 2.94
C LEU A 31 -16.29 -7.30 1.61
N GLU A 32 -17.60 -7.47 1.38
CA GLU A 32 -18.11 -7.96 0.10
C GLU A 32 -18.02 -6.90 -1.01
N LYS A 33 -17.90 -5.62 -0.63
CA LYS A 33 -17.86 -4.47 -1.54
C LYS A 33 -16.45 -3.95 -1.80
N MET A 34 -15.47 -4.38 -1.01
CA MET A 34 -14.09 -3.94 -1.15
C MET A 34 -13.11 -5.08 -0.92
N THR A 35 -11.99 -5.03 -1.65
CA THR A 35 -10.83 -5.86 -1.35
C THR A 35 -9.73 -4.95 -0.82
N PRO A 36 -9.41 -4.99 0.49
CA PRO A 36 -8.25 -4.31 1.02
C PRO A 36 -7.02 -4.86 0.30
N ASN A 37 -6.32 -4.00 -0.43
CA ASN A 37 -5.16 -4.41 -1.20
C ASN A 37 -3.94 -3.60 -0.79
N VAL A 38 -3.91 -2.32 -1.13
CA VAL A 38 -2.79 -1.42 -0.85
C VAL A 38 -3.28 -0.15 -0.18
N GLY A 39 -2.48 0.41 0.72
CA GLY A 39 -2.82 1.67 1.37
C GLY A 39 -1.65 2.27 2.14
N THR A 40 -1.76 3.57 2.40
CA THR A 40 -0.84 4.31 3.27
C THR A 40 -1.62 4.96 4.39
N VAL A 41 -1.29 4.59 5.62
CA VAL A 41 -1.64 5.39 6.79
C VAL A 41 -0.70 6.58 6.82
N PHE A 42 -1.28 7.77 6.65
CA PHE A 42 -0.55 9.02 6.64
C PHE A 42 0.32 9.16 7.91
N PRO A 43 1.59 9.60 7.82
CA PRO A 43 2.27 10.07 6.60
C PRO A 43 3.08 9.00 5.86
N HIS A 44 3.50 7.93 6.54
CA HIS A 44 4.65 7.14 6.08
C HIS A 44 4.60 5.65 6.48
N MET A 45 3.42 5.10 6.76
CA MET A 45 3.26 3.66 6.96
C MET A 45 2.37 3.10 5.86
N SER A 46 2.90 2.24 5.00
CA SER A 46 2.14 1.58 3.94
C SER A 46 1.92 0.10 4.27
N PHE A 47 0.84 -0.47 3.77
CA PHE A 47 0.54 -1.89 3.89
C PHE A 47 0.03 -2.47 2.58
N LEU A 48 0.32 -3.76 2.38
CA LEU A 48 -0.18 -4.58 1.29
C LEU A 48 -0.80 -5.84 1.88
N ARG A 49 -2.13 -5.95 1.82
CA ARG A 49 -2.88 -7.10 2.37
C ARG A 49 -2.98 -8.27 1.40
N GLY A 50 -2.80 -8.02 0.10
CA GLY A 50 -2.84 -9.04 -0.94
C GLY A 50 -1.73 -10.09 -0.83
N SER A 51 -1.06 -10.37 -1.94
CA SER A 51 -0.11 -11.50 -2.05
C SER A 51 1.08 -11.48 -1.07
N SER A 52 1.43 -10.34 -0.48
CA SER A 52 2.62 -10.25 0.37
C SER A 52 2.37 -10.18 1.88
N ARG A 53 1.13 -9.85 2.29
CA ARG A 53 0.76 -9.52 3.69
C ARG A 53 1.88 -8.77 4.41
N SER A 54 2.29 -7.63 3.86
CA SER A 54 3.40 -6.84 4.38
C SER A 54 2.99 -5.44 4.78
N PHE A 55 3.75 -4.83 5.68
CA PHE A 55 3.71 -3.41 5.94
C PHE A 55 5.12 -2.85 5.94
N ARG A 56 5.22 -1.55 5.63
CA ARG A 56 6.48 -0.83 5.53
C ARG A 56 6.36 0.54 6.16
N VAL A 57 7.38 0.93 6.91
CA VAL A 57 7.53 2.27 7.47
C VAL A 57 8.69 2.96 6.77
N TRP A 58 8.40 4.13 6.20
CA TRP A 58 9.34 4.93 5.42
C TRP A 58 9.99 5.97 6.32
N HIS A 59 11.10 5.64 6.98
CA HIS A 59 11.78 6.58 7.88
C HIS A 59 12.60 7.60 7.09
N PRO A 60 12.26 8.90 7.08
CA PRO A 60 13.00 9.90 6.33
C PRO A 60 14.40 10.10 6.94
N LYS A 61 15.43 10.16 6.09
CA LYS A 61 16.83 10.47 6.45
C LYS A 61 17.31 11.72 5.72
N GLY A 62 16.43 12.73 5.68
CA GLY A 62 16.54 13.88 4.80
C GLY A 62 15.56 13.81 3.63
N PRO A 63 15.59 14.80 2.71
CA PRO A 63 14.66 14.86 1.59
C PRO A 63 15.00 13.90 0.44
N ASP A 64 16.21 13.32 0.43
CA ASP A 64 16.73 12.51 -0.68
C ASP A 64 16.97 11.04 -0.32
N LYS A 65 16.71 10.64 0.93
CA LYS A 65 16.98 9.30 1.44
C LYS A 65 15.93 8.87 2.45
N ILE A 66 15.64 7.57 2.44
CA ILE A 66 14.76 6.91 3.39
C ILE A 66 15.41 5.62 3.89
N GLU A 67 15.11 5.23 5.11
CA GLU A 67 15.33 3.89 5.63
C GLU A 67 13.97 3.17 5.63
N VAL A 68 13.90 2.01 4.98
CA VAL A 68 12.66 1.24 4.83
C VAL A 68 12.66 0.10 5.84
N ILE A 69 11.77 0.14 6.82
CA ILE A 69 11.51 -1.00 7.71
C ILE A 69 10.33 -1.76 7.12
N SER A 70 10.61 -2.92 6.51
CA SER A 70 9.60 -3.81 5.92
C SER A 70 9.40 -5.04 6.79
N CYS A 71 8.15 -5.40 7.06
CA CYS A 71 7.76 -6.54 7.88
C CYS A 71 6.59 -7.28 7.22
N GLN A 72 6.58 -8.61 7.33
CA GLN A 72 5.42 -9.42 7.01
C GLN A 72 4.55 -9.60 8.27
N PHE A 73 3.24 -9.65 8.07
CA PHE A 73 2.28 -9.98 9.11
C PHE A 73 1.49 -11.23 8.72
N VAL A 74 1.13 -12.01 9.73
CA VAL A 74 0.37 -13.26 9.57
C VAL A 74 -0.67 -13.34 10.68
N ASP A 75 -1.73 -14.10 10.44
CA ASP A 75 -2.73 -14.33 11.45
C ASP A 75 -2.12 -15.10 12.62
N LYS A 76 -2.32 -14.59 13.84
CA LYS A 76 -1.75 -15.19 15.05
C LYS A 76 -2.19 -16.65 15.21
N ALA A 77 -3.43 -16.96 14.82
CA ALA A 77 -4.03 -18.28 14.90
C ALA A 77 -3.66 -19.21 13.71
N ALA A 78 -2.99 -18.70 12.66
CA ALA A 78 -2.61 -19.54 11.53
C ALA A 78 -1.67 -20.69 11.97
N PRO A 79 -1.82 -21.89 11.39
CA PRO A 79 -0.88 -23.00 11.57
C PRO A 79 0.57 -22.59 11.23
N PRO A 80 1.60 -23.17 11.87
CA PRO A 80 3.00 -22.85 11.61
C PRO A 80 3.40 -22.94 10.13
N GLU A 81 2.91 -23.95 9.41
CA GLU A 81 3.17 -24.17 8.00
C GLU A 81 2.57 -23.09 7.10
N VAL A 82 1.38 -22.57 7.44
CA VAL A 82 0.75 -21.44 6.75
C VAL A 82 1.56 -20.16 7.00
N LYS A 83 1.99 -19.92 8.25
CA LYS A 83 2.82 -18.76 8.60
C LYS A 83 4.14 -18.76 7.82
N GLU A 84 4.77 -19.93 7.69
CA GLU A 84 6.00 -20.09 6.94
C GLU A 84 5.78 -19.86 5.43
N ALA A 85 4.71 -20.43 4.86
CA ALA A 85 4.35 -20.19 3.48
C ALA A 85 4.12 -18.70 3.18
N LEU A 86 3.34 -18.01 4.04
CA LEU A 86 3.12 -16.56 3.94
C LEU A 86 4.42 -15.76 4.04
N ARG A 87 5.30 -16.12 4.98
CA ARG A 87 6.61 -15.46 5.16
C ARG A 87 7.49 -15.59 3.91
N VAL A 88 7.60 -16.79 3.35
CA VAL A 88 8.43 -17.06 2.17
C VAL A 88 7.86 -16.34 0.94
N THR A 89 6.56 -16.41 0.70
CA THR A 89 5.90 -15.71 -0.41
C THR A 89 6.08 -14.20 -0.30
N GLY A 90 5.82 -13.62 0.88
CA GLY A 90 5.97 -12.20 1.13
C GLY A 90 7.41 -11.71 0.95
N LEU A 91 8.41 -12.48 1.39
CA LEU A 91 9.82 -12.15 1.22
C LEU A 91 10.28 -12.22 -0.24
N ARG A 92 9.80 -13.20 -1.01
CA ARG A 92 10.12 -13.34 -2.45
C ARG A 92 9.54 -12.21 -3.30
N ALA A 93 8.40 -11.67 -2.90
CA ALA A 93 7.76 -10.56 -3.61
C ALA A 93 8.30 -9.19 -3.17
N PHE A 94 8.17 -8.87 -1.87
CA PHE A 94 8.42 -7.53 -1.30
C PHE A 94 9.44 -7.54 -0.14
N GLY A 95 10.33 -8.54 -0.11
CA GLY A 95 11.53 -8.49 0.72
C GLY A 95 12.63 -7.61 0.13
N PRO A 96 13.74 -7.38 0.85
CA PRO A 96 14.87 -6.59 0.34
C PRO A 96 15.47 -7.09 -0.99
N SER A 97 15.35 -8.38 -1.27
CA SER A 97 15.72 -9.02 -2.54
C SER A 97 14.50 -9.58 -3.29
N GLY A 98 13.32 -9.03 -3.01
CA GLY A 98 12.07 -9.45 -3.63
C GLY A 98 12.00 -9.01 -5.08
N ALA A 99 11.34 -9.79 -5.93
CA ALA A 99 11.27 -9.49 -7.37
C ALA A 99 10.51 -8.19 -7.64
N LEU A 100 9.39 -7.95 -6.94
CA LEU A 100 8.59 -6.75 -7.12
C LEU A 100 9.22 -5.52 -6.44
N GLU A 101 9.85 -5.72 -5.27
CA GLU A 101 10.54 -4.63 -4.56
C GLU A 101 11.72 -4.10 -5.40
N GLN A 102 12.47 -4.99 -6.07
CA GLN A 102 13.58 -4.58 -6.93
C GLN A 102 13.11 -3.68 -8.10
N ASP A 103 12.00 -4.04 -8.76
CA ASP A 103 11.43 -3.23 -9.84
C ASP A 103 10.96 -1.84 -9.33
N ASP A 104 10.41 -1.79 -8.12
CA ASP A 104 9.94 -0.55 -7.49
C ASP A 104 11.09 0.36 -7.03
N MET A 105 12.25 -0.19 -6.62
CA MET A 105 13.40 0.60 -6.16
C MET A 105 13.88 1.59 -7.22
N ASP A 106 14.05 1.12 -8.45
CA ASP A 106 14.53 1.95 -9.56
C ASP A 106 13.55 3.10 -9.83
N ASN A 107 12.24 2.83 -9.79
CA ASN A 107 11.22 3.86 -9.96
C ASN A 107 11.33 4.97 -8.89
N TRP A 108 11.45 4.58 -7.61
CA TRP A 108 11.49 5.56 -6.51
C TRP A 108 12.79 6.37 -6.51
N GLU A 109 13.93 5.73 -6.79
CA GLU A 109 15.21 6.43 -6.91
C GLU A 109 15.14 7.46 -8.04
N GLU A 110 14.67 7.07 -9.22
CA GLU A 110 14.65 7.92 -10.40
C GLU A 110 13.69 9.11 -10.27
N CYS A 111 12.52 8.92 -9.65
CA CYS A 111 11.59 10.01 -9.33
C CYS A 111 12.25 11.10 -8.48
N THR A 112 13.11 10.73 -7.53
CA THR A 112 13.79 11.71 -6.65
C THR A 112 15.04 12.29 -7.33
N ARG A 113 15.86 11.44 -7.94
CA ARG A 113 17.13 11.80 -8.56
C ARG A 113 16.96 12.78 -9.71
N THR A 114 15.97 12.54 -10.58
CA THR A 114 15.66 13.40 -11.75
C THR A 114 15.27 14.82 -11.33
N ASN A 115 14.64 14.97 -10.16
CA ASN A 115 14.20 16.27 -9.64
C ASN A 115 15.32 17.12 -9.03
N ARG A 116 16.58 16.65 -9.04
CA ARG A 116 17.73 17.50 -8.72
C ARG A 116 18.05 18.53 -9.81
N GLY A 117 17.61 18.26 -11.05
CA GLY A 117 17.84 19.14 -12.20
C GLY A 117 17.19 20.52 -12.03
N ALA A 118 17.89 21.58 -12.46
CA ALA A 118 17.42 22.95 -12.31
C ALA A 118 16.15 23.27 -13.14
N VAL A 119 15.94 22.52 -14.22
CA VAL A 119 14.77 22.65 -15.11
C VAL A 119 13.67 21.68 -14.68
N THR A 120 13.97 20.40 -14.49
CA THR A 120 13.01 19.34 -14.14
C THR A 120 12.20 19.69 -12.89
N ARG A 121 12.84 20.19 -11.84
CA ARG A 121 12.18 20.55 -10.56
C ARG A 121 11.15 21.69 -10.64
N ARG A 122 11.06 22.39 -11.78
CA ARG A 122 10.11 23.50 -11.98
C ARG A 122 8.74 23.03 -12.46
N TYR A 123 8.62 21.76 -12.87
CA TYR A 123 7.39 21.20 -13.39
C TYR A 123 6.61 20.48 -12.30
N ALA A 124 5.28 20.58 -12.36
CA ALA A 124 4.39 19.86 -11.46
C ALA A 124 4.21 18.41 -11.91
N LEU A 125 4.00 17.51 -10.93
CA LEU A 125 3.53 16.15 -11.19
C LEU A 125 2.04 16.16 -11.56
N ASN A 126 1.61 15.22 -12.40
CA ASN A 126 0.23 15.08 -12.81
C ASN A 126 -0.50 14.06 -11.90
N TYR A 127 -1.58 14.49 -11.26
CA TYR A 127 -2.48 13.64 -10.46
C TYR A 127 -3.95 13.75 -10.92
N GLN A 128 -4.15 13.92 -12.22
CA GLN A 128 -5.47 14.19 -12.81
C GLN A 128 -6.25 12.92 -13.16
N MET A 129 -5.69 11.72 -12.94
CA MET A 129 -6.39 10.46 -13.25
C MET A 129 -7.67 10.32 -12.40
N GLY A 130 -8.81 10.21 -13.04
CA GLY A 130 -10.12 10.09 -12.38
C GLY A 130 -10.61 11.36 -11.68
N LEU A 131 -10.07 12.54 -12.02
CA LEU A 131 -10.54 13.81 -11.45
C LEU A 131 -12.03 14.04 -11.75
N GLY A 132 -12.80 14.39 -10.72
CA GLY A 132 -14.25 14.59 -10.83
C GLY A 132 -15.09 13.32 -10.68
N HIS A 133 -14.45 12.16 -10.46
CA HIS A 133 -15.12 10.87 -10.26
C HIS A 133 -15.04 10.37 -8.82
N ASP A 134 -14.71 11.26 -7.88
CA ASP A 134 -14.63 10.95 -6.46
C ASP A 134 -15.94 11.36 -5.77
N ARG A 135 -16.54 10.46 -4.99
CA ARG A 135 -17.67 10.77 -4.12
C ARG A 135 -17.52 10.11 -2.75
N PHE A 136 -18.15 10.70 -1.75
CA PHE A 136 -18.34 10.01 -0.48
C PHE A 136 -19.38 8.91 -0.68
N ASP A 137 -19.01 7.68 -0.37
CA ASP A 137 -19.90 6.53 -0.36
C ASP A 137 -20.33 6.28 1.08
N GLU A 138 -21.61 6.51 1.36
CA GLU A 138 -22.20 6.37 2.70
C GLU A 138 -22.17 4.92 3.21
N GLU A 139 -22.29 3.94 2.31
CA GLU A 139 -22.28 2.53 2.66
C GLU A 139 -20.87 2.06 3.01
N LEU A 140 -19.87 2.61 2.31
CA LEU A 140 -18.48 2.45 2.67
C LEU A 140 -18.05 3.40 3.80
N GLY A 141 -18.80 4.46 4.13
CA GLY A 141 -18.34 5.51 5.04
C GLY A 141 -16.96 6.06 4.66
N ALA A 142 -16.69 6.20 3.36
CA ALA A 142 -15.39 6.60 2.84
C ALA A 142 -15.51 7.26 1.46
N TRP A 143 -14.51 8.08 1.11
CA TRP A 143 -14.36 8.55 -0.27
C TRP A 143 -13.97 7.38 -1.18
N SER A 144 -14.63 7.32 -2.33
CA SER A 144 -14.43 6.28 -3.34
C SER A 144 -14.40 6.90 -4.73
N SER A 145 -13.73 6.24 -5.67
CA SER A 145 -13.73 6.59 -7.08
C SER A 145 -14.58 5.59 -7.85
N ASP A 146 -15.29 6.07 -8.88
CA ASP A 146 -15.97 5.18 -9.84
C ASP A 146 -15.01 4.41 -10.75
N PHE A 147 -13.73 4.77 -10.73
CA PHE A 147 -12.69 4.04 -11.44
C PHE A 147 -11.88 3.15 -10.51
N ARG A 148 -11.58 1.93 -10.99
CA ARG A 148 -10.68 1.00 -10.31
C ARG A 148 -9.25 1.55 -10.17
N LEU A 149 -8.80 2.34 -11.15
CA LEU A 149 -7.49 2.99 -11.18
C LEU A 149 -7.71 4.50 -11.22
N SER A 150 -7.30 5.20 -10.17
CA SER A 150 -7.43 6.64 -10.04
C SER A 150 -6.33 7.24 -9.15
N ASP A 151 -6.11 8.55 -9.27
CA ASP A 151 -5.22 9.31 -8.38
C ASP A 151 -5.96 9.89 -7.17
N SER A 152 -7.13 9.35 -6.82
CA SER A 152 -7.96 9.86 -5.72
C SER A 152 -7.21 9.81 -4.39
N ASN A 153 -6.61 8.67 -4.06
CA ASN A 153 -5.84 8.50 -2.82
C ASN A 153 -4.61 9.43 -2.75
N PRO A 154 -3.74 9.50 -3.79
CA PRO A 154 -2.67 10.51 -3.84
C PRO A 154 -3.16 11.95 -3.68
N ARG A 155 -4.26 12.34 -4.32
CA ARG A 155 -4.82 13.69 -4.16
C ARG A 155 -5.19 13.99 -2.71
N TYR A 156 -5.91 13.10 -2.03
CA TYR A 156 -6.24 13.28 -0.60
C TYR A 156 -4.99 13.27 0.30
N PHE A 157 -3.99 12.44 -0.02
CA PHE A 157 -2.71 12.44 0.69
C PHE A 157 -2.02 13.80 0.62
N TYR A 158 -1.87 14.37 -0.58
CA TYR A 158 -1.22 15.66 -0.76
C TYR A 158 -2.05 16.84 -0.27
N GLN A 159 -3.38 16.75 -0.31
CA GLN A 159 -4.26 17.72 0.35
C GLN A 159 -4.01 17.73 1.86
N ARG A 160 -4.01 16.56 2.52
CA ARG A 160 -3.73 16.47 3.96
C ARG A 160 -2.32 16.96 4.30
N TRP A 161 -1.32 16.58 3.50
CA TRP A 161 0.04 17.09 3.64
C TRP A 161 0.07 18.63 3.55
N SER A 162 -0.61 19.20 2.55
CA SER A 162 -0.62 20.65 2.34
C SER A 162 -1.30 21.40 3.49
N SER A 163 -2.44 20.89 3.99
CA SER A 163 -3.11 21.46 5.17
C SER A 163 -2.20 21.45 6.40
N LEU A 164 -1.49 20.35 6.65
CA LEU A 164 -0.55 20.25 7.77
C LEU A 164 0.66 21.17 7.63
N MET A 165 1.20 21.34 6.41
CA MET A 165 2.35 22.21 6.17
C MET A 165 2.02 23.70 6.23
N GLN A 166 0.74 24.07 6.07
CA GLN A 166 0.25 25.45 6.14
C GLN A 166 -0.24 25.85 7.53
N ALA A 167 -0.46 24.87 8.42
CA ALA A 167 -0.98 25.10 9.74
C ALA A 167 0.15 25.27 10.77
N ASP A 168 -0.03 26.23 11.68
CA ASP A 168 0.85 26.45 12.82
C ASP A 168 0.51 25.54 14.01
N SER A 169 -0.71 24.98 14.03
CA SER A 169 -1.21 24.13 15.11
C SER A 169 -2.34 23.19 14.68
N TRP A 170 -2.64 22.18 15.50
CA TRP A 170 -3.68 21.19 15.22
C TRP A 170 -5.09 21.76 15.08
N ASP A 171 -5.40 22.87 15.75
CA ASP A 171 -6.73 23.50 15.69
C ASP A 171 -7.03 24.14 14.31
N GLN A 172 -6.01 24.23 13.44
CA GLN A 172 -6.11 24.81 12.09
C GLN A 172 -6.20 23.76 10.97
N VAL A 173 -6.21 22.46 11.29
CA VAL A 173 -6.10 21.33 10.32
C VAL A 173 -7.32 20.42 10.32
#